data_AF-A0A6G4WSL4-F1
#
_entry.id   AF-A0A6G4WSL4-F1
#
_cell.length_a   1.000
_cell.length_b   1.000
_cell.length_c   1.000
_cell.angle_alpha   90.00
_cell.angle_beta   90.00
_cell.angle_gamma   90.00
#
_symmetry.space_group_name_H-M   'P 1'
#
loop_
_entity.id
_entity.type
_entity.pdbx_description
1 polymer ?
#
loop_
_entity_poly.entity_id
_entity_poly.type
_entity_poly.pdbx_seq_one_letter_code
_entity_poly.pdbx_strand_id
1 'polypeptide(L)' 'MPRSDHISLMAAGELRDALTALGRGDHATAASALMAIDPDSWHAIERRLAALGGPLPELLATLTDQP' A
#
# COMPACT_ATOMS: atom_id res chain seq x y z
N MET A 1 -20.37 -0.80 -14.43
CA MET A 1 -19.91 -2.14 -13.99
C MET A 1 -19.43 -2.02 -12.55
N PRO A 2 -19.80 -2.91 -11.62
CA PRO A 2 -19.23 -2.85 -10.27
C PRO A 2 -17.72 -3.05 -10.40
N ARG A 3 -16.94 -2.05 -9.97
CA ARG A 3 -15.48 -2.15 -9.92
C ARG A 3 -15.15 -3.12 -8.77
N SER A 4 -14.60 -4.28 -9.09
CA SER A 4 -14.31 -5.32 -8.10
C SER A 4 -13.37 -4.79 -7.01
N ASP A 5 -13.71 -5.02 -5.74
CA ASP A 5 -12.82 -4.82 -4.58
C ASP A 5 -11.79 -5.95 -4.45
N HIS A 6 -11.38 -6.54 -5.58
CA HIS A 6 -10.39 -7.59 -5.57
C HIS A 6 -8.99 -6.99 -5.48
N ILE A 7 -8.19 -7.49 -4.53
CA ILE A 7 -6.76 -7.22 -4.45
C ILE A 7 -6.09 -8.54 -4.81
N SER A 8 -5.23 -8.52 -5.81
CA SER A 8 -4.50 -9.72 -6.21
C SER A 8 -3.51 -10.15 -5.12
N LEU A 9 -3.19 -11.44 -5.05
CA LEU A 9 -2.18 -11.94 -4.10
C LEU A 9 -0.79 -11.33 -4.35
N MET A 10 -0.46 -11.04 -5.61
CA MET A 10 0.76 -10.33 -5.98
C MET A 10 0.75 -8.92 -5.37
N ALA A 11 -0.30 -8.13 -5.61
CA ALA A 11 -0.41 -6.78 -5.07
C ALA A 11 -0.40 -6.75 -3.54
N ALA A 12 -1.02 -7.72 -2.88
CA ALA A 12 -0.94 -7.84 -1.42
C ALA A 12 0.49 -8.14 -0.92
N GLY A 13 1.24 -8.97 -1.67
CA GLY A 13 2.65 -9.24 -1.42
C GLY A 13 3.51 -7.98 -1.58
N GLU A 14 3.39 -7.30 -2.71
CA GLU A 14 4.11 -6.06 -2.99
C GLU A 14 3.81 -4.97 -1.96
N LEU A 15 2.54 -4.81 -1.54
CA LEU A 15 2.18 -3.86 -0.48
C LEU A 15 2.85 -4.20 0.85
N ARG A 16 2.86 -5.48 1.25
CA ARG A 16 3.54 -5.92 2.48
C ARG A 16 5.04 -5.66 2.40
N ASP A 17 5.64 -5.96 1.27
CA ASP A 17 7.09 -5.81 1.07
C ASP A 17 7.47 -4.32 1.06
N ALA A 18 6.63 -3.46 0.47
CA ALA A 18 6.77 -2.01 0.55
C ALA A 18 6.74 -1.49 2.00
N LEU A 19 5.74 -1.90 2.79
CA LEU A 19 5.61 -1.51 4.21
C LEU A 19 6.79 -2.02 5.04
N THR A 20 7.27 -3.23 4.76
CA THR A 20 8.44 -3.81 5.42
C THR A 20 9.72 -3.04 5.10
N ALA A 21 9.90 -2.65 3.83
CA ALA A 21 11.05 -1.86 3.39
C ALA A 21 11.04 -0.45 3.99
N LEU A 22 9.87 0.20 4.05
CA LEU A 22 9.68 1.48 4.73
C LEU A 22 10.09 1.40 6.21
N GLY A 23 9.65 0.37 6.93
CA GLY A 23 10.02 0.15 8.33
C GLY A 23 11.53 -0.06 8.56
N ARG A 24 12.31 -0.33 7.50
CA ARG A 24 13.78 -0.45 7.54
C ARG A 24 14.49 0.80 7.03
N GLY A 25 13.76 1.84 6.62
CA GLY A 25 14.31 3.03 5.96
C GLY A 25 14.75 2.80 4.50
N ASP A 26 14.42 1.66 3.91
CA ASP A 26 14.73 1.34 2.51
C ASP A 26 13.65 1.88 1.58
N HIS A 27 13.73 3.20 1.35
CA HIS A 27 12.79 3.93 0.51
C HIS A 27 12.83 3.49 -0.97
N ALA A 28 13.98 2.99 -1.46
CA ALA A 28 14.11 2.56 -2.84
C ALA A 28 13.34 1.27 -3.10
N THR A 29 13.51 0.28 -2.22
CA THR A 29 12.75 -0.98 -2.29
C THR A 29 11.26 -0.73 -2.08
N ALA A 30 10.90 0.17 -1.16
CA ALA A 30 9.52 0.57 -0.95
C ALA A 30 8.88 1.16 -2.22
N ALA A 31 9.54 2.12 -2.87
CA ALA A 31 9.03 2.72 -4.09
C ALA A 31 8.91 1.69 -5.23
N SER A 32 9.89 0.79 -5.36
CA SER A 32 9.85 -0.27 -6.37
C SER A 32 8.66 -1.21 -6.18
N ALA A 33 8.40 -1.65 -4.95
CA ALA A 33 7.29 -2.54 -4.65
C ALA A 33 5.93 -1.85 -4.87
N LEU A 34 5.80 -0.57 -4.49
CA LEU A 34 4.57 0.19 -4.77
C LEU A 34 4.32 0.34 -6.27
N MET A 35 5.37 0.55 -7.07
CA MET A 35 5.26 0.64 -8.54
C MET A 35 4.88 -0.68 -9.22
N ALA A 36 5.11 -1.82 -8.56
CA ALA A 36 4.75 -3.14 -9.07
C ALA A 36 3.27 -3.49 -8.89
N ILE A 37 2.53 -2.72 -8.08
CA ILE A 37 1.10 -2.94 -7.85
C ILE A 37 0.29 -2.52 -9.07
N ASP A 38 -0.57 -3.42 -9.56
CA ASP A 38 -1.45 -3.14 -10.69
C ASP A 38 -2.52 -2.07 -10.35
N PRO A 39 -2.98 -1.27 -11.32
CA PRO A 39 -3.88 -0.14 -11.07
C PRO A 39 -5.23 -0.51 -10.42
N ASP A 40 -5.76 -1.70 -10.72
CA ASP A 40 -7.04 -2.18 -10.17
C ASP A 40 -6.87 -2.54 -8.69
N SER A 41 -5.83 -3.30 -8.36
CA SER A 41 -5.47 -3.62 -6.98
C SER A 41 -5.12 -2.35 -6.18
N TRP A 42 -4.41 -1.39 -6.78
CA TRP A 42 -4.11 -0.10 -6.14
C TRP A 42 -5.39 0.62 -5.71
N HIS A 43 -6.34 0.79 -6.62
CA HIS A 43 -7.63 1.41 -6.31
C HIS A 43 -8.41 0.63 -5.25
N ALA A 44 -8.34 -0.71 -5.25
CA ALA A 44 -9.01 -1.53 -4.24
C ALA A 44 -8.35 -1.41 -2.85
N ILE A 45 -7.03 -1.20 -2.80
CA ILE A 45 -6.27 -0.88 -1.59
C ILE A 45 -6.71 0.49 -1.07
N GLU A 46 -6.70 1.53 -1.90
CA GLU A 46 -7.10 2.89 -1.51
C GLU A 46 -8.52 2.93 -0.93
N ARG A 47 -9.48 2.23 -1.54
CA ARG A 47 -10.85 2.15 -1.02
C ARG A 47 -10.92 1.47 0.35
N ARG A 48 -10.18 0.37 0.55
CA ARG A 48 -10.13 -0.31 1.85
C ARG A 48 -9.52 0.57 2.92
N LEU A 49 -8.45 1.29 2.60
CA LEU A 49 -7.80 2.21 3.51
C LEU A 49 -8.71 3.39 3.89
N ALA A 50 -9.39 3.96 2.89
CA ALA A 50 -10.40 4.98 3.14
C ALA A 50 -11.54 4.48 4.05
N ALA A 51 -11.96 3.21 3.89
CA ALA A 51 -12.96 2.60 4.78
C ALA A 51 -12.44 2.34 6.22
N LEU A 52 -11.12 2.21 6.39
CA LEU A 52 -10.47 2.01 7.69
C LEU A 52 -10.15 3.33 8.42
N GLY A 53 -10.38 4.49 7.79
CA GLY A 53 -10.35 5.79 8.46
C GLY A 53 -9.18 6.72 8.12
N GLY A 54 -8.47 6.51 7.01
CA GLY A 54 -7.47 7.49 6.54
C GLY A 54 -6.87 7.17 5.17
N PRO A 55 -6.49 8.19 4.37
CA PRO A 55 -5.81 7.99 3.10
C PRO A 55 -4.42 7.36 3.32
N LEU A 56 -3.96 6.51 2.39
CA LEU A 56 -2.67 5.81 2.46
C LEU A 56 -1.48 6.70 2.89
N PRO A 57 -1.34 7.97 2.44
CA PRO A 57 -0.28 8.87 2.90
C PRO A 57 -0.30 9.15 4.41
N GLU A 58 -1.48 9.26 5.04
CA GLU A 58 -1.59 9.45 6.50
C GLU A 58 -1.14 8.20 7.25
N LEU A 59 -1.49 7.01 6.73
CA LEU A 59 -1.05 5.73 7.29
C LEU A 59 0.47 5.55 7.18
N LEU A 60 1.04 5.93 6.03
CA LEU A 60 2.48 5.94 5.82
C LEU A 60 3.19 6.93 6.75
N ALA A 61 2.62 8.12 6.96
CA ALA A 61 3.15 9.12 7.89
C ALA A 61 3.19 8.59 9.33
N THR A 62 2.15 7.87 9.80
CA THR A 62 2.17 7.24 11.13
C THR A 62 3.21 6.13 11.29
N LEU A 63 3.63 5.47 10.20
CA LEU A 63 4.67 4.43 10.25
C LEU A 63 6.08 5.00 10.27
N THR A 64 6.28 6.19 9.68
CA THR A 64 7.58 6.90 9.70
C THR A 64 7.81 7.72 10.97
N ASP A 65 6.77 8.01 11.74
CA ASP A 65 6.82 8.80 13.00
C ASP A 65 7.00 7.92 14.26
N GLN A 66 7.32 6.63 14.11
CA GLN A 66 7.63 5.79 15.25
C GLN A 66 9.04 6.11 15.79
N PRO A 67 9.20 6.42 17.10
CA PRO A 67 10.46 6.80 17.73
C PRO A 67 11.48 5.65 17.85
#